data_AF-A0A1V5KDH9-F1
#
_entry.id   AF-A0A1V5KDH9-F1
#
_cell.length_a   1.000
_cell.length_b   1.000
_cell.length_c   1.000
_cell.angle_alpha   90.00
_cell.angle_beta   90.00
_cell.angle_gamma   90.00
#
_symmetry.space_group_name_H-M   'P 1'
#
loop_
_entity.id
_entity.type
_entity.pdbx_description
1 polymer ?
#
loop_
_entity_poly.entity_id
_entity_poly.type
_entity_poly.pdbx_seq_one_letter_code
_entity_poly.pdbx_strand_id
1 'polypeptide(L)'
;MNNHIHHYSQWLRTGQYAFFLDGVGHRLAHNLVHDAPHEAVYLRGNDHVVEYNEFHDICQQTGDAGALHTGRNWTWRGNVIRFNYWHDLKGPGLHGVAAVYLDDWGSGFHVHGNLFYRAGRATLIGGGRDNLVENNVYIDCQPSLHLDARGLGWACYYFDGTYPTLFETYREMNADQPPYSVRYPELKNLLNDDPAAPKNNRLINNLSMGGRWLDIYDYNVWKAEWATVRGNVSADTIICRRRLPHLSGWDPYYLNIDWTKGFEHLRADDPRLASEFSGNTFRAAPFMMFDPSAKKLTITDPTLLPPGFQPPPLEKMGLQRKTEIKD
;
A
#
# COMPACT_ATOMS: atom_id res chain seq x y z
N MET A 1 6.65 -17.56 -12.94
CA MET A 1 5.20 -17.80 -12.79
C MET A 1 5.00 -19.22 -12.31
N ASN A 2 3.91 -19.53 -11.60
CA ASN A 2 3.61 -20.89 -11.09
C ASN A 2 4.73 -21.51 -10.24
N ASN A 3 5.37 -20.70 -9.41
CA ASN A 3 6.40 -21.15 -8.49
C ASN A 3 5.88 -21.20 -7.05
N HIS A 4 6.34 -22.20 -6.31
CA HIS A 4 6.18 -22.29 -4.86
C HIS A 4 7.53 -21.99 -4.23
N ILE A 5 7.66 -20.84 -3.56
CA ILE A 5 8.93 -20.39 -2.96
C ILE A 5 8.72 -20.24 -1.47
N HIS A 6 9.51 -20.93 -0.65
CA HIS A 6 9.36 -20.87 0.79
C HIS A 6 10.68 -21.03 1.52
N HIS A 7 10.73 -20.58 2.78
CA HIS A 7 11.89 -20.77 3.67
C HIS A 7 13.21 -20.28 3.06
N TYR A 8 13.17 -19.16 2.33
CA TYR A 8 14.35 -18.53 1.76
C TYR A 8 15.05 -17.62 2.80
N SER A 9 16.23 -17.07 2.45
CA SER A 9 16.98 -16.16 3.34
C SER A 9 17.45 -16.80 4.64
N GLN A 10 17.87 -18.08 4.60
CA GLN A 10 18.21 -18.85 5.80
C GLN A 10 19.50 -18.40 6.49
N TRP A 11 20.49 -17.95 5.70
CA TRP A 11 21.79 -17.49 6.20
C TRP A 11 21.84 -15.98 6.39
N LEU A 12 21.60 -15.24 5.31
CA LEU A 12 21.39 -13.79 5.35
C LEU A 12 19.90 -13.53 5.45
N ARG A 13 19.46 -13.10 6.63
CA ARG A 13 18.04 -12.94 6.98
C ARG A 13 17.38 -11.73 6.32
N THR A 14 18.17 -10.75 5.88
CA THR A 14 17.71 -9.49 5.26
C THR A 14 18.32 -9.29 3.88
N GLY A 15 17.65 -8.50 3.02
CA GLY A 15 18.12 -8.18 1.67
C GLY A 15 18.20 -9.36 0.70
N GLN A 16 17.60 -10.51 1.07
CA GLN A 16 17.49 -11.69 0.25
C GLN A 16 15.99 -11.90 -0.05
N TYR A 17 15.61 -11.70 -1.31
CA TYR A 17 14.21 -11.68 -1.75
C TYR A 17 13.85 -12.99 -2.47
N ALA A 18 12.57 -13.37 -2.46
CA ALA A 18 12.10 -14.41 -3.37
C ALA A 18 12.16 -13.92 -4.83
N PHE A 19 11.86 -12.64 -5.05
CA PHE A 19 11.94 -11.99 -6.36
C PHE A 19 12.54 -10.58 -6.25
N PHE A 20 13.48 -10.28 -7.13
CA PHE A 20 13.98 -8.93 -7.37
C PHE A 20 13.58 -8.53 -8.79
N LEU A 21 12.56 -7.68 -8.92
CA LEU A 21 12.09 -7.20 -10.22
C LEU A 21 12.86 -5.93 -10.55
N ASP A 22 13.63 -5.95 -11.62
CA ASP A 22 14.47 -4.83 -12.04
C ASP A 22 14.40 -4.62 -13.55
N GLY A 23 14.09 -3.40 -13.97
CA GLY A 23 14.04 -3.00 -15.38
C GLY A 23 12.66 -2.52 -15.81
N VAL A 24 12.14 -3.04 -16.93
CA VAL A 24 10.84 -2.61 -17.49
C VAL A 24 10.01 -3.83 -17.91
N GLY A 25 8.72 -3.84 -17.57
CA GLY A 25 7.75 -4.76 -18.20
C GLY A 25 7.72 -6.20 -17.67
N HIS A 26 8.44 -6.53 -16.60
CA HIS A 26 8.35 -7.85 -15.95
C HIS A 26 6.95 -8.18 -15.45
N ARG A 27 6.61 -9.47 -15.52
CA ARG A 27 5.34 -10.02 -15.02
C ARG A 27 5.57 -11.13 -14.00
N LEU A 28 5.16 -10.89 -12.76
CA LEU A 28 5.17 -11.86 -11.67
C LEU A 28 3.75 -12.37 -11.42
N ALA A 29 3.45 -13.61 -11.82
CA ALA A 29 2.10 -14.14 -11.69
C ALA A 29 2.00 -15.59 -11.21
N HIS A 30 0.91 -15.89 -10.50
CA HIS A 30 0.51 -17.22 -10.03
C HIS A 30 1.55 -17.92 -9.15
N ASN A 31 2.22 -17.20 -8.26
CA ASN A 31 3.18 -17.80 -7.33
C ASN A 31 2.56 -17.91 -5.93
N LEU A 32 3.05 -18.86 -5.15
CA LEU A 32 2.83 -18.96 -3.70
C LEU A 32 4.17 -18.71 -3.01
N VAL A 33 4.23 -17.68 -2.17
CA VAL A 33 5.45 -17.29 -1.45
C VAL A 33 5.18 -17.17 0.04
N HIS A 34 5.94 -17.89 0.86
CA HIS A 34 5.75 -17.86 2.31
C HIS A 34 6.97 -18.25 3.14
N ASP A 35 6.85 -18.16 4.46
CA ASP A 35 7.88 -18.51 5.44
C ASP A 35 9.20 -17.79 5.21
N ALA A 36 9.18 -16.46 5.33
CA ALA A 36 10.34 -15.64 5.09
C ALA A 36 10.68 -14.75 6.30
N PRO A 37 11.97 -14.63 6.66
CA PRO A 37 12.37 -13.72 7.73
C PRO A 37 12.20 -12.24 7.33
N HIS A 38 12.25 -11.94 6.03
CA HIS A 38 12.22 -10.60 5.44
C HIS A 38 11.37 -10.59 4.14
N GLU A 39 11.51 -9.54 3.34
CA GLU A 39 10.66 -9.22 2.19
C GLU A 39 10.61 -10.33 1.12
N ALA A 40 9.49 -10.41 0.39
CA ALA A 40 9.32 -11.36 -0.71
C ALA A 40 9.68 -10.76 -2.05
N VAL A 41 9.23 -9.55 -2.32
CA VAL A 41 9.41 -8.88 -3.59
C VAL A 41 10.04 -7.52 -3.36
N TYR A 42 11.20 -7.28 -3.95
CA TYR A 42 11.70 -5.92 -4.14
C TYR A 42 11.51 -5.51 -5.60
N LEU A 43 10.88 -4.37 -5.81
CA LEU A 43 10.52 -3.87 -7.14
C LEU A 43 11.28 -2.58 -7.43
N ARG A 44 12.01 -2.58 -8.55
CA ARG A 44 12.74 -1.45 -9.10
C ARG A 44 12.41 -1.30 -10.59
N GLY A 45 12.04 -0.09 -11.01
CA GLY A 45 11.80 0.21 -12.42
C GLY A 45 10.32 0.36 -12.78
N ASN A 46 9.96 0.01 -14.02
CA ASN A 46 8.79 0.56 -14.70
C ASN A 46 7.86 -0.51 -15.29
N ASP A 47 6.57 -0.20 -15.35
CA ASP A 47 5.56 -0.98 -16.07
C ASP A 47 5.54 -2.49 -15.70
N HIS A 48 5.94 -2.84 -14.48
CA HIS A 48 5.85 -4.21 -13.97
C HIS A 48 4.42 -4.57 -13.59
N VAL A 49 4.09 -5.87 -13.71
CA VAL A 49 2.79 -6.41 -13.29
C VAL A 49 3.00 -7.52 -12.27
N VAL A 50 2.49 -7.32 -11.06
CA VAL A 50 2.43 -8.33 -10.00
C VAL A 50 0.98 -8.75 -9.83
N GLU A 51 0.62 -9.96 -10.26
CA GLU A 51 -0.78 -10.38 -10.27
C GLU A 51 -1.05 -11.84 -9.94
N TYR A 52 -2.22 -12.12 -9.35
CA TYR A 52 -2.67 -13.50 -9.09
C TYR A 52 -1.72 -14.31 -8.19
N ASN A 53 -0.88 -13.67 -7.38
CA ASN A 53 0.00 -14.34 -6.44
C ASN A 53 -0.67 -14.49 -5.06
N GLU A 54 -0.11 -15.38 -4.25
CA GLU A 54 -0.47 -15.56 -2.85
C GLU A 54 0.79 -15.39 -2.00
N PHE A 55 0.73 -14.47 -1.04
CA PHE A 55 1.82 -14.12 -0.14
C PHE A 55 1.34 -14.22 1.31
N HIS A 56 2.03 -15.03 2.12
CA HIS A 56 1.74 -15.13 3.55
C HIS A 56 2.96 -15.44 4.41
N ASP A 57 2.90 -15.13 5.70
CA ASP A 57 3.99 -15.41 6.65
C ASP A 57 5.36 -14.85 6.18
N ILE A 58 5.34 -13.64 5.61
CA ILE A 58 6.51 -12.88 5.15
C ILE A 58 6.91 -11.84 6.22
N CYS A 59 8.19 -11.46 6.27
CA CYS A 59 8.76 -10.54 7.26
C CYS A 59 8.64 -11.01 8.71
N GLN A 60 8.70 -12.33 8.97
CA GLN A 60 8.52 -12.88 10.33
C GLN A 60 9.57 -12.42 11.36
N GLN A 61 10.71 -11.89 10.90
CA GLN A 61 11.83 -11.52 11.76
C GLN A 61 12.26 -10.05 11.58
N THR A 62 11.58 -9.28 10.73
CA THR A 62 11.94 -7.89 10.42
C THR A 62 10.72 -6.98 10.41
N GLY A 63 10.81 -5.88 11.15
CA GLY A 63 9.84 -4.78 11.07
C GLY A 63 10.31 -3.70 10.09
N ASP A 64 9.42 -2.76 9.77
CA ASP A 64 9.67 -1.69 8.78
C ASP A 64 10.08 -2.27 7.42
N ALA A 65 9.31 -3.26 6.97
CA ALA A 65 9.58 -4.05 5.77
C ALA A 65 8.26 -4.40 5.05
N GLY A 66 8.36 -4.66 3.75
CA GLY A 66 7.21 -4.98 2.89
C GLY A 66 7.19 -6.43 2.41
N ALA A 67 6.02 -7.09 2.32
CA ALA A 67 5.95 -8.32 1.53
C ALA A 67 6.29 -8.02 0.06
N LEU A 68 5.77 -6.92 -0.47
CA LEU A 68 6.31 -6.21 -1.62
C LEU A 68 6.83 -4.84 -1.16
N HIS A 69 8.07 -4.51 -1.50
CA HIS A 69 8.71 -3.24 -1.19
C HIS A 69 9.30 -2.58 -2.45
N THR A 70 9.11 -1.26 -2.54
CA THR A 70 9.66 -0.38 -3.58
C THR A 70 9.78 1.01 -2.99
N GLY A 71 10.62 1.88 -3.54
CA GLY A 71 10.67 3.27 -3.12
C GLY A 71 11.92 4.03 -3.51
N ARG A 72 11.99 5.28 -3.06
CA ARG A 72 13.13 6.20 -3.14
C ARG A 72 13.56 6.56 -4.56
N ASN A 73 12.62 6.56 -5.49
CA ASN A 73 12.84 6.99 -6.88
C ASN A 73 11.52 7.38 -7.58
N TRP A 74 11.37 8.63 -8.00
CA TRP A 74 10.14 9.11 -8.67
C TRP A 74 9.90 8.53 -10.05
N THR A 75 10.94 7.98 -10.68
CA THR A 75 10.89 7.51 -12.07
C THR A 75 10.31 6.10 -12.18
N TRP A 76 10.23 5.33 -11.09
CA TRP A 76 9.70 3.94 -11.07
C TRP A 76 8.17 3.91 -11.07
N ARG A 77 7.58 4.22 -12.23
CA ARG A 77 6.14 4.44 -12.45
C ARG A 77 5.51 3.39 -13.36
N GLY A 78 4.18 3.36 -13.36
CA GLY A 78 3.37 2.52 -14.25
C GLY A 78 3.23 1.06 -13.79
N ASN A 79 3.77 0.76 -12.61
CA ASN A 79 3.71 -0.57 -12.02
C ASN A 79 2.29 -0.88 -11.50
N VAL A 80 1.82 -2.10 -11.76
CA VAL A 80 0.48 -2.58 -11.42
C VAL A 80 0.58 -3.76 -10.46
N ILE A 81 -0.05 -3.64 -9.30
CA ILE A 81 -0.15 -4.69 -8.28
C ILE A 81 -1.61 -5.05 -8.15
N ARG A 82 -2.04 -6.17 -8.74
CA ARG A 82 -3.46 -6.48 -8.87
C ARG A 82 -3.83 -7.92 -8.60
N PHE A 83 -5.03 -8.13 -8.06
CA PHE A 83 -5.58 -9.47 -7.91
C PHE A 83 -4.66 -10.44 -7.17
N ASN A 84 -3.88 -9.97 -6.20
CA ASN A 84 -3.08 -10.83 -5.32
C ASN A 84 -3.82 -11.06 -4.00
N TYR A 85 -3.52 -12.19 -3.36
CA TYR A 85 -3.98 -12.51 -2.02
C TYR A 85 -2.83 -12.34 -1.03
N TRP A 86 -2.96 -11.39 -0.12
CA TRP A 86 -1.99 -11.09 0.92
C TRP A 86 -2.62 -11.46 2.26
N HIS A 87 -2.02 -12.40 3.00
CA HIS A 87 -2.60 -12.78 4.27
C HIS A 87 -1.60 -13.20 5.33
N ASP A 88 -2.04 -13.10 6.60
CA ASP A 88 -1.24 -13.54 7.74
C ASP A 88 0.16 -12.91 7.77
N LEU A 89 0.22 -11.60 7.53
CA LEU A 89 1.45 -10.83 7.55
C LEU A 89 1.60 -10.17 8.91
N LYS A 90 2.54 -10.68 9.71
CA LYS A 90 2.81 -10.21 11.07
C LYS A 90 4.31 -10.01 11.31
N GLY A 91 4.80 -8.85 10.93
CA GLY A 91 6.18 -8.43 11.21
C GLY A 91 6.39 -8.03 12.68
N PRO A 92 7.56 -8.28 13.25
CA PRO A 92 7.90 -7.84 14.61
C PRO A 92 8.16 -6.33 14.67
N GLY A 93 8.30 -5.83 15.90
CA GLY A 93 8.62 -4.42 16.14
C GLY A 93 7.43 -3.49 15.89
N LEU A 94 7.75 -2.20 15.87
CA LEU A 94 6.76 -1.12 16.00
C LEU A 94 6.09 -0.78 14.68
N HIS A 95 6.85 -0.93 13.60
CA HIS A 95 6.40 -0.68 12.25
C HIS A 95 5.70 -1.89 11.65
N GLY A 96 5.97 -3.09 12.19
CA GLY A 96 5.42 -4.33 11.69
C GLY A 96 5.80 -4.55 10.23
N VAL A 97 4.89 -5.20 9.49
CA VAL A 97 5.02 -5.46 8.06
C VAL A 97 3.96 -4.68 7.29
N ALA A 98 4.33 -4.19 6.11
CA ALA A 98 3.38 -3.74 5.11
C ALA A 98 3.17 -4.82 4.02
N ALA A 99 1.95 -5.03 3.54
CA ALA A 99 1.74 -6.00 2.45
C ALA A 99 2.29 -5.44 1.12
N VAL A 100 1.81 -4.25 0.77
CA VAL A 100 2.33 -3.44 -0.34
C VAL A 100 2.93 -2.16 0.27
N TYR A 101 4.26 -2.10 0.30
CA TYR A 101 5.03 -0.98 0.83
C TYR A 101 5.55 -0.12 -0.33
N LEU A 102 4.81 0.93 -0.67
CA LEU A 102 5.26 2.01 -1.56
C LEU A 102 6.03 3.03 -0.71
N ASP A 103 7.24 2.66 -0.35
CA ASP A 103 8.10 3.41 0.56
C ASP A 103 8.71 4.64 -0.13
N ASP A 104 9.15 5.60 0.70
CA ASP A 104 9.95 6.77 0.33
C ASP A 104 9.69 7.34 -1.07
N TRP A 105 8.57 8.02 -1.22
CA TRP A 105 8.14 8.67 -2.46
C TRP A 105 7.90 7.72 -3.66
N GLY A 106 7.61 6.45 -3.39
CA GLY A 106 7.07 5.52 -4.39
C GLY A 106 5.82 6.08 -5.06
N SER A 107 5.86 6.24 -6.38
CA SER A 107 4.93 7.08 -7.13
C SER A 107 4.38 6.44 -8.40
N GLY A 108 3.16 6.80 -8.79
CA GLY A 108 2.57 6.33 -10.05
C GLY A 108 2.26 4.84 -10.09
N PHE A 109 2.03 4.20 -8.94
CA PHE A 109 1.60 2.80 -8.85
C PHE A 109 0.09 2.66 -8.94
N HIS A 110 -0.37 1.54 -9.48
CA HIS A 110 -1.77 1.14 -9.47
C HIS A 110 -1.95 -0.16 -8.66
N VAL A 111 -2.56 -0.06 -7.48
CA VAL A 111 -2.85 -1.18 -6.58
C VAL A 111 -4.34 -1.47 -6.62
N HIS A 112 -4.77 -2.56 -7.26
CA HIS A 112 -6.21 -2.80 -7.43
C HIS A 112 -6.70 -4.25 -7.39
N GLY A 113 -7.93 -4.45 -6.90
CA GLY A 113 -8.56 -5.78 -6.91
C GLY A 113 -7.83 -6.82 -6.07
N ASN A 114 -6.95 -6.41 -5.15
CA ASN A 114 -6.28 -7.33 -4.23
C ASN A 114 -7.19 -7.67 -3.05
N LEU A 115 -6.96 -8.83 -2.45
CA LEU A 115 -7.52 -9.21 -1.16
C LEU A 115 -6.42 -9.17 -0.10
N PHE A 116 -6.63 -8.39 0.95
CA PHE A 116 -5.75 -8.29 2.11
C PHE A 116 -6.49 -8.82 3.34
N TYR A 117 -5.96 -9.87 3.97
CA TYR A 117 -6.58 -10.50 5.14
C TYR A 117 -5.57 -10.69 6.27
N ARG A 118 -5.73 -9.98 7.39
CA ARG A 118 -4.71 -9.92 8.45
C ARG A 118 -3.32 -9.57 7.91
N ALA A 119 -3.28 -8.61 6.98
CA ALA A 119 -2.09 -8.30 6.18
C ALA A 119 -1.28 -7.11 6.74
N GLY A 120 -1.09 -7.04 8.06
CA GLY A 120 -0.34 -5.96 8.71
C GLY A 120 -0.84 -4.57 8.31
N ARG A 121 0.08 -3.68 7.93
CA ARG A 121 -0.23 -2.42 7.23
C ARG A 121 -0.46 -2.72 5.74
N ALA A 122 -1.69 -2.92 5.32
CA ALA A 122 -1.93 -3.56 4.03
C ALA A 122 -1.38 -2.76 2.84
N THR A 123 -1.82 -1.53 2.61
CA THR A 123 -1.22 -0.65 1.58
C THR A 123 -0.66 0.61 2.23
N LEU A 124 0.66 0.79 2.11
CA LEU A 124 1.38 1.94 2.67
C LEU A 124 1.90 2.81 1.53
N ILE A 125 1.51 4.09 1.53
CA ILE A 125 2.05 5.13 0.66
C ILE A 125 2.89 6.10 1.51
N GLY A 126 4.19 5.94 1.44
CA GLY A 126 5.15 6.73 2.21
C GLY A 126 5.62 7.95 1.44
N GLY A 127 5.03 9.13 1.64
CA GLY A 127 5.41 10.37 0.96
C GLY A 127 5.18 10.41 -0.56
N GLY A 128 4.80 9.29 -1.17
CA GLY A 128 4.58 9.14 -2.61
C GLY A 128 3.44 9.96 -3.17
N ARG A 129 3.47 10.19 -4.48
CA ARG A 129 2.44 10.91 -5.26
C ARG A 129 1.92 10.12 -6.45
N ASP A 130 0.75 10.52 -6.94
CA ASP A 130 0.10 9.98 -8.15
C ASP A 130 -0.24 8.48 -8.09
N ASN A 131 -0.31 7.88 -6.90
CA ASN A 131 -0.70 6.47 -6.77
C ASN A 131 -2.23 6.31 -6.82
N LEU A 132 -2.68 5.22 -7.42
CA LEU A 132 -4.08 4.81 -7.47
C LEU A 132 -4.26 3.50 -6.70
N VAL A 133 -5.05 3.54 -5.63
CA VAL A 133 -5.43 2.39 -4.81
C VAL A 133 -6.93 2.23 -4.91
N GLU A 134 -7.39 1.26 -5.70
CA GLU A 134 -8.82 1.10 -5.95
C GLU A 134 -9.34 -0.32 -5.94
N ASN A 135 -10.62 -0.48 -5.57
CA ASN A 135 -11.32 -1.76 -5.69
C ASN A 135 -10.63 -2.91 -4.93
N ASN A 136 -9.85 -2.61 -3.88
CA ASN A 136 -9.25 -3.62 -3.01
C ASN A 136 -10.21 -3.98 -1.87
N VAL A 137 -10.04 -5.18 -1.33
CA VAL A 137 -10.78 -5.67 -0.15
C VAL A 137 -9.79 -5.87 0.99
N TYR A 138 -10.05 -5.20 2.11
CA TYR A 138 -9.24 -5.26 3.32
C TYR A 138 -10.05 -5.85 4.47
N ILE A 139 -9.49 -6.84 5.14
CA ILE A 139 -10.15 -7.56 6.23
C ILE A 139 -9.13 -7.73 7.36
N ASP A 140 -9.47 -7.25 8.55
CA ASP A 140 -8.66 -7.37 9.76
C ASP A 140 -7.23 -6.80 9.61
N CYS A 141 -7.09 -5.72 8.83
CA CYS A 141 -5.81 -5.04 8.60
C CYS A 141 -5.57 -3.90 9.61
N GLN A 142 -4.30 -3.56 9.88
CA GLN A 142 -3.89 -2.68 10.98
C GLN A 142 -2.78 -1.68 10.58
N PRO A 143 -3.03 -0.73 9.66
CA PRO A 143 -4.32 -0.43 9.04
C PRO A 143 -4.48 -1.07 7.64
N SER A 144 -5.63 -0.88 7.03
CA SER A 144 -5.87 -1.17 5.61
C SER A 144 -5.09 -0.23 4.70
N LEU A 145 -5.09 1.08 5.02
CA LEU A 145 -4.45 2.13 4.24
C LEU A 145 -3.60 3.00 5.16
N HIS A 146 -2.39 3.32 4.73
CA HIS A 146 -1.50 4.28 5.39
C HIS A 146 -1.05 5.34 4.38
N LEU A 147 -1.18 6.61 4.76
CA LEU A 147 -0.66 7.76 4.05
C LEU A 147 0.26 8.55 4.98
N ASP A 148 1.34 9.11 4.43
CA ASP A 148 2.13 10.10 5.15
C ASP A 148 2.70 11.20 4.25
N ALA A 149 3.11 12.30 4.88
CA ALA A 149 3.76 13.44 4.25
C ALA A 149 5.22 13.57 4.72
N ARG A 150 5.94 12.44 4.82
CA ARG A 150 7.30 12.38 5.41
C ARG A 150 8.30 13.37 4.84
N GLY A 151 8.16 13.78 3.57
CA GLY A 151 9.01 14.78 2.93
C GLY A 151 8.87 16.20 3.49
N LEU A 152 7.75 16.49 4.16
CA LEU A 152 7.53 17.74 4.90
C LEU A 152 7.77 17.56 6.41
N GLY A 153 8.06 16.33 6.82
CA GLY A 153 8.30 15.90 8.18
C GLY A 153 9.72 15.40 8.36
N TRP A 154 9.86 14.26 9.06
CA TRP A 154 11.14 13.67 9.45
C TRP A 154 12.14 13.44 8.31
N ALA A 155 11.65 13.29 7.08
CA ALA A 155 12.46 13.02 5.91
C ALA A 155 12.69 14.26 5.02
N CYS A 156 12.54 15.48 5.55
CA CYS A 156 12.76 16.71 4.78
C CYS A 156 14.19 16.89 4.23
N TYR A 157 15.16 16.18 4.80
CA TYR A 157 16.57 16.20 4.36
C TYR A 157 16.80 15.60 2.96
N TYR A 158 15.80 14.92 2.39
CA TYR A 158 15.79 14.55 0.97
C TYR A 158 15.51 15.75 0.04
N PHE A 159 15.03 16.87 0.59
CA PHE A 159 14.56 18.05 -0.16
C PHE A 159 15.34 19.33 0.14
N ASP A 160 16.14 19.36 1.22
CA ASP A 160 16.97 20.52 1.57
C ASP A 160 18.38 20.50 0.96
N GLY A 161 18.70 19.45 0.18
CA GLY A 161 20.00 19.24 -0.46
C GLY A 161 20.97 18.36 0.31
N THR A 162 20.64 17.92 1.54
CA THR A 162 21.50 17.04 2.35
C THR A 162 21.63 15.64 1.73
N TYR A 163 20.53 15.07 1.25
CA TYR A 163 20.52 13.76 0.60
C TYR A 163 19.67 13.77 -0.69
N PRO A 164 20.18 14.34 -1.78
CA PRO A 164 19.39 14.72 -2.97
C PRO A 164 19.10 13.55 -3.93
N THR A 165 19.09 12.30 -3.45
CA THR A 165 19.03 11.10 -4.31
C THR A 165 17.82 11.08 -5.26
N LEU A 166 16.67 11.61 -4.83
CA LEU A 166 15.47 11.72 -5.68
C LEU A 166 15.70 12.66 -6.87
N PHE A 167 16.41 13.77 -6.65
CA PHE A 167 16.74 14.76 -7.68
C PHE A 167 17.87 14.28 -8.58
N GLU A 168 18.81 13.50 -8.06
CA GLU A 168 19.87 12.86 -8.84
C GLU A 168 19.29 11.84 -9.80
N THR A 169 18.54 10.86 -9.28
CA THR A 169 17.91 9.81 -10.11
C THR A 169 16.91 10.38 -11.12
N TYR A 170 16.16 11.43 -10.77
CA TYR A 170 15.31 12.14 -11.72
C TYR A 170 16.11 12.73 -12.90
N ARG A 171 17.25 13.38 -12.61
CA ARG A 171 18.12 13.97 -13.65
C ARG A 171 18.82 12.90 -14.49
N GLU A 172 19.31 11.84 -13.87
CA GLU A 172 19.95 10.71 -14.55
C GLU A 172 19.05 10.11 -15.63
N MET A 173 17.75 10.01 -15.36
CA MET A 173 16.77 9.46 -16.30
C MET A 173 16.24 10.48 -17.32
N ASN A 174 16.63 11.76 -17.23
CA ASN A 174 16.01 12.86 -17.97
C ASN A 174 14.47 12.81 -17.87
N ALA A 175 13.95 12.68 -16.64
CA ALA A 175 12.57 12.28 -16.38
C ALA A 175 11.49 13.23 -16.93
N ASP A 176 11.81 14.51 -17.14
CA ASP A 176 10.93 15.51 -17.79
C ASP A 176 10.96 15.45 -19.33
N GLN A 177 11.80 14.62 -19.92
CA GLN A 177 11.97 14.48 -21.37
C GLN A 177 11.45 13.12 -21.88
N PRO A 178 11.11 13.01 -23.18
CA PRO A 178 10.81 11.72 -23.79
C PRO A 178 11.99 10.73 -23.64
N PRO A 179 11.74 9.43 -23.39
CA PRO A 179 10.43 8.79 -23.40
C PRO A 179 9.64 8.92 -22.08
N TYR A 180 10.28 9.30 -20.96
CA TYR A 180 9.64 9.33 -19.64
C TYR A 180 8.47 10.30 -19.57
N SER A 181 8.62 11.55 -20.02
CA SER A 181 7.52 12.52 -19.94
C SER A 181 6.37 12.28 -20.92
N VAL A 182 6.54 11.38 -21.89
CA VAL A 182 5.45 10.92 -22.75
C VAL A 182 4.70 9.75 -22.09
N ARG A 183 5.44 8.80 -21.49
CA ARG A 183 4.86 7.63 -20.83
C ARG A 183 4.25 7.95 -19.46
N TYR A 184 4.87 8.87 -18.72
CA TYR A 184 4.50 9.34 -17.38
C TYR A 184 4.43 10.87 -17.35
N PRO A 185 3.36 11.47 -17.88
CA PRO A 185 3.26 12.93 -18.05
C PRO A 185 3.43 13.74 -16.76
N GLU A 186 3.12 13.15 -15.61
CA GLU A 186 3.26 13.79 -14.29
C GLU A 186 4.72 14.14 -13.96
N LEU A 187 5.70 13.42 -14.52
CA LEU A 187 7.12 13.72 -14.30
C LEU A 187 7.51 15.09 -14.85
N LYS A 188 6.93 15.50 -15.99
CA LYS A 188 7.28 16.75 -16.69
C LYS A 188 7.26 17.99 -15.80
N ASN A 189 6.32 18.04 -14.85
CA ASN A 189 6.12 19.20 -13.98
C ASN A 189 6.48 18.91 -12.52
N LEU A 190 7.04 17.73 -12.20
CA LEU A 190 7.28 17.31 -10.82
C LEU A 190 8.17 18.31 -10.07
N LEU A 191 9.29 18.72 -10.67
CA LEU A 191 10.23 19.66 -10.05
C LEU A 191 9.75 21.12 -10.06
N ASN A 192 8.71 21.44 -10.84
CA ASN A 192 8.10 22.78 -10.89
C ASN A 192 6.94 22.95 -9.90
N ASP A 193 6.62 21.90 -9.14
CA ASP A 193 5.55 21.86 -8.13
C ASP A 193 6.16 21.85 -6.70
N ASP A 194 5.64 21.01 -5.79
CA ASP A 194 6.14 20.78 -4.44
C ASP A 194 6.54 19.29 -4.36
N PRO A 195 7.82 18.96 -4.65
CA PRO A 195 8.29 17.58 -4.73
C PRO A 195 8.19 16.82 -3.41
N ALA A 196 8.16 17.53 -2.27
CA ALA A 196 8.07 16.93 -0.94
C ALA A 196 6.65 16.49 -0.59
N ALA A 197 5.63 17.10 -1.21
CA ALA A 197 4.23 16.84 -0.92
C ALA A 197 3.67 15.59 -1.65
N PRO A 198 2.95 14.70 -0.95
CA PRO A 198 2.36 13.45 -1.47
C PRO A 198 1.06 13.69 -2.25
N LYS A 199 1.12 14.48 -3.32
CA LYS A 199 -0.05 14.94 -4.08
C LYS A 199 -0.67 13.87 -4.98
N ASN A 200 -1.92 14.10 -5.38
CA ASN A 200 -2.68 13.34 -6.38
C ASN A 200 -2.85 11.84 -6.08
N ASN A 201 -2.70 11.41 -4.82
CA ASN A 201 -3.02 10.03 -4.47
C ASN A 201 -4.54 9.82 -4.51
N ARG A 202 -4.98 8.66 -5.00
CA ARG A 202 -6.40 8.35 -5.19
C ARG A 202 -6.72 7.03 -4.50
N LEU A 203 -7.60 7.08 -3.50
CA LEU A 203 -8.06 5.94 -2.72
C LEU A 203 -9.55 5.79 -2.98
N ILE A 204 -9.90 4.90 -3.91
CA ILE A 204 -11.23 4.89 -4.54
C ILE A 204 -11.89 3.52 -4.43
N ASN A 205 -13.15 3.48 -4.01
CA ASN A 205 -13.98 2.26 -4.09
C ASN A 205 -13.39 1.03 -3.39
N ASN A 206 -12.61 1.20 -2.32
CA ASN A 206 -12.09 0.07 -1.53
C ASN A 206 -13.10 -0.34 -0.45
N LEU A 207 -13.11 -1.63 -0.12
CA LEU A 207 -13.90 -2.19 0.98
C LEU A 207 -12.98 -2.53 2.15
N SER A 208 -13.36 -2.18 3.37
CA SER A 208 -12.55 -2.45 4.57
C SER A 208 -13.42 -2.83 5.76
N MET A 209 -12.98 -3.79 6.58
CA MET A 209 -13.66 -4.13 7.83
C MET A 209 -12.74 -4.81 8.85
N GLY A 210 -13.21 -4.82 10.11
CA GLY A 210 -12.65 -5.68 11.17
C GLY A 210 -11.35 -5.19 11.79
N GLY A 211 -10.73 -4.14 11.23
CA GLY A 211 -9.49 -3.58 11.73
C GLY A 211 -9.54 -2.06 11.89
N ARG A 212 -8.57 -1.40 11.25
CA ARG A 212 -8.48 0.06 11.14
C ARG A 212 -8.36 0.44 9.68
N TRP A 213 -9.22 1.34 9.21
CA TRP A 213 -9.26 1.68 7.79
C TRP A 213 -8.06 2.53 7.36
N LEU A 214 -7.90 3.72 7.93
CA LEU A 214 -6.91 4.70 7.48
C LEU A 214 -6.01 5.18 8.62
N ASP A 215 -4.71 5.19 8.35
CA ASP A 215 -3.73 5.99 9.07
C ASP A 215 -3.29 7.18 8.23
N ILE A 216 -3.29 8.37 8.83
CA ILE A 216 -2.62 9.54 8.27
C ILE A 216 -1.51 9.95 9.24
N TYR A 217 -0.28 9.77 8.78
CA TYR A 217 0.92 10.20 9.46
C TYR A 217 1.39 11.54 8.89
N ASP A 218 2.16 12.27 9.70
CA ASP A 218 2.54 13.67 9.48
C ASP A 218 1.30 14.57 9.32
N TYR A 219 0.24 14.25 10.08
CA TYR A 219 -1.08 14.84 9.89
C TYR A 219 -1.09 16.37 9.95
N ASN A 220 -0.26 16.97 10.80
CA ASN A 220 -0.22 18.43 11.00
C ASN A 220 0.41 19.21 9.83
N VAL A 221 1.10 18.50 8.92
CA VAL A 221 1.61 19.07 7.66
C VAL A 221 0.91 18.48 6.44
N TRP A 222 0.09 17.44 6.62
CA TRP A 222 -0.69 16.81 5.57
C TRP A 222 -1.94 17.63 5.22
N LYS A 223 -2.30 17.69 3.94
CA LYS A 223 -3.49 18.41 3.45
C LYS A 223 -4.45 17.47 2.74
N ALA A 224 -5.74 17.58 3.06
CA ALA A 224 -6.81 16.78 2.47
C ALA A 224 -6.87 16.89 0.94
N GLU A 225 -6.59 18.07 0.39
CA GLU A 225 -6.56 18.32 -1.06
C GLU A 225 -5.52 17.51 -1.84
N TRP A 226 -4.53 16.92 -1.17
CA TRP A 226 -3.51 16.09 -1.81
C TRP A 226 -3.99 14.68 -2.16
N ALA A 227 -5.12 14.26 -1.60
CA ALA A 227 -5.68 12.94 -1.87
C ALA A 227 -7.16 13.02 -2.26
N THR A 228 -7.55 12.24 -3.26
CA THR A 228 -8.97 11.95 -3.51
C THR A 228 -9.33 10.67 -2.77
N VAL A 229 -10.14 10.77 -1.72
CA VAL A 229 -10.61 9.63 -0.94
C VAL A 229 -12.13 9.56 -1.06
N ARG A 230 -12.65 8.65 -1.90
CA ARG A 230 -14.10 8.58 -2.17
C ARG A 230 -14.58 7.19 -2.56
N GLY A 231 -15.87 6.94 -2.34
CA GLY A 231 -16.53 5.69 -2.66
C GLY A 231 -16.05 4.50 -1.83
N ASN A 232 -15.18 4.69 -0.84
CA ASN A 232 -14.76 3.60 0.03
C ASN A 232 -15.88 3.26 1.02
N VAL A 233 -15.95 1.99 1.40
CA VAL A 233 -16.88 1.50 2.43
C VAL A 233 -16.07 0.87 3.54
N SER A 234 -16.21 1.38 4.75
CA SER A 234 -15.53 0.82 5.91
C SER A 234 -16.49 0.47 7.04
N ALA A 235 -16.30 -0.73 7.57
CA ALA A 235 -16.84 -1.21 8.84
C ALA A 235 -15.71 -1.57 9.82
N ASP A 236 -14.66 -0.76 9.81
CA ASP A 236 -13.53 -0.88 10.74
C ASP A 236 -13.87 -0.29 12.10
N THR A 237 -13.23 -0.80 13.15
CA THR A 237 -13.43 -0.30 14.52
C THR A 237 -12.91 1.13 14.65
N ILE A 238 -11.84 1.45 13.94
CA ILE A 238 -11.28 2.80 13.81
C ILE A 238 -11.30 3.14 12.33
N ILE A 239 -11.98 4.23 11.97
CA ILE A 239 -12.03 4.72 10.59
C ILE A 239 -10.74 5.45 10.26
N CYS A 240 -10.36 6.44 11.07
CA CYS A 240 -9.12 7.18 10.87
C CYS A 240 -8.37 7.30 12.18
N ARG A 241 -7.07 7.00 12.15
CA ARG A 241 -6.14 7.38 13.22
C ARG A 241 -5.17 8.42 12.68
N ARG A 242 -4.94 9.44 13.48
CA ARG A 242 -4.05 10.56 13.15
C ARG A 242 -3.53 11.22 14.42
N ARG A 243 -2.46 11.99 14.29
CA ARG A 243 -1.93 12.77 15.40
C ARG A 243 -2.92 13.84 15.85
N LEU A 244 -2.92 14.13 17.15
CA LEU A 244 -3.70 15.21 17.73
C LEU A 244 -3.29 16.55 17.10
N PRO A 245 -4.23 17.32 16.50
CA PRO A 245 -3.90 18.53 15.72
C PRO A 245 -3.17 19.64 16.50
N HIS A 246 -3.29 19.66 17.82
CA HIS A 246 -2.67 20.68 18.67
C HIS A 246 -1.21 20.37 19.05
N LEU A 247 -0.69 19.17 18.74
CA LEU A 247 0.68 18.81 19.05
C LEU A 247 1.64 19.35 17.99
N SER A 248 2.72 20.01 18.39
CA SER A 248 3.72 20.57 17.47
C SER A 248 4.77 19.54 17.03
N GLY A 249 5.48 19.83 15.94
CA GLY A 249 6.52 18.97 15.38
C GLY A 249 5.97 17.90 14.44
N TRP A 250 6.82 16.96 14.02
CA TRP A 250 6.46 15.88 13.11
C TRP A 250 5.90 14.67 13.86
N ASP A 251 5.20 13.79 13.15
CA ASP A 251 4.78 12.53 13.75
C ASP A 251 6.05 11.77 14.14
N PRO A 252 6.19 11.33 15.41
CA PRO A 252 7.38 10.64 15.84
C PRO A 252 7.39 9.25 15.21
N TYR A 253 7.88 9.17 13.97
CA TYR A 253 8.05 7.91 13.25
C TYR A 253 8.81 6.90 14.11
N TYR A 254 9.68 7.39 15.02
CA TYR A 254 10.60 6.63 15.85
C TYR A 254 10.23 6.50 17.35
N LEU A 255 9.15 7.11 17.87
CA LEU A 255 8.86 7.10 19.33
C LEU A 255 7.35 6.95 19.66
N ASN A 256 6.97 5.81 20.27
CA ASN A 256 5.68 5.43 20.92
C ASN A 256 4.45 5.14 20.02
N ILE A 257 3.85 3.94 19.87
CA ILE A 257 3.81 2.57 20.50
C ILE A 257 2.68 2.23 21.50
N ASP A 258 1.72 3.08 21.90
CA ASP A 258 0.70 2.67 22.90
C ASP A 258 -0.76 2.94 22.58
N TRP A 259 -1.09 3.28 21.33
CA TRP A 259 -2.47 3.53 20.88
C TRP A 259 -3.22 4.61 21.69
N THR A 260 -2.54 5.41 22.50
CA THR A 260 -3.21 6.32 23.44
C THR A 260 -2.53 7.67 23.60
N LYS A 261 -1.19 7.79 23.48
CA LYS A 261 -0.54 9.10 23.60
C LYS A 261 -0.31 9.75 22.26
N GLY A 262 -0.96 10.90 22.06
CA GLY A 262 -0.68 11.79 20.94
C GLY A 262 -1.51 11.55 19.67
N PHE A 263 -2.35 10.52 19.65
CA PHE A 263 -3.22 10.20 18.51
C PHE A 263 -4.69 10.25 18.92
N GLU A 264 -5.54 10.62 17.96
CA GLU A 264 -6.99 10.44 18.06
C GLU A 264 -7.47 9.34 17.12
N HIS A 265 -8.64 8.78 17.45
CA HIS A 265 -9.31 7.73 16.70
C HIS A 265 -10.72 8.18 16.32
N LEU A 266 -10.95 8.42 15.03
CA LEU A 266 -12.27 8.69 14.50
C LEU A 266 -13.00 7.35 14.32
N ARG A 267 -14.19 7.24 14.89
CA ARG A 267 -15.09 6.10 14.75
C ARG A 267 -16.20 6.41 13.76
N ALA A 268 -16.94 5.39 13.32
CA ALA A 268 -17.94 5.52 12.27
C ALA A 268 -19.05 6.56 12.55
N ASP A 269 -19.29 6.89 13.81
CA ASP A 269 -20.24 7.90 14.28
C ASP A 269 -19.64 9.30 14.47
N ASP A 270 -18.34 9.48 14.21
CA ASP A 270 -17.68 10.78 14.35
C ASP A 270 -18.14 11.75 13.24
N PRO A 271 -18.76 12.89 13.59
CA PRO A 271 -19.34 13.80 12.62
C PRO A 271 -18.32 14.43 11.66
N ARG A 272 -17.02 14.45 12.03
CA ARG A 272 -15.95 15.02 11.19
C ARG A 272 -15.72 14.21 9.92
N LEU A 273 -16.04 12.91 9.94
CA LEU A 273 -15.89 12.03 8.78
C LEU A 273 -16.73 12.50 7.60
N ALA A 274 -17.91 13.08 7.85
CA ALA A 274 -18.80 13.56 6.79
C ALA A 274 -18.20 14.72 5.99
N SER A 275 -17.40 15.59 6.64
CA SER A 275 -16.72 16.70 5.98
C SER A 275 -15.35 16.31 5.42
N GLU A 276 -14.56 15.55 6.17
CA GLU A 276 -13.15 15.27 5.82
C GLU A 276 -13.00 14.12 4.82
N PHE A 277 -13.93 13.15 4.85
CA PHE A 277 -13.95 11.99 3.97
C PHE A 277 -15.32 11.87 3.28
N SER A 278 -15.83 13.01 2.80
CA SER A 278 -17.10 13.06 2.07
C SER A 278 -17.13 12.08 0.89
N GLY A 279 -18.29 11.48 0.63
CA GLY A 279 -18.46 10.50 -0.44
C GLY A 279 -17.96 9.09 -0.12
N ASN A 280 -17.59 8.81 1.14
CA ASN A 280 -17.35 7.45 1.65
C ASN A 280 -18.50 7.02 2.58
N THR A 281 -18.62 5.71 2.80
CA THR A 281 -19.63 5.11 3.67
C THR A 281 -18.97 4.46 4.87
N PHE A 282 -19.32 4.91 6.07
CA PHE A 282 -18.80 4.36 7.34
C PHE A 282 -19.94 3.79 8.17
N ARG A 283 -19.73 2.62 8.78
CA ARG A 283 -20.72 1.98 9.66
C ARG A 283 -20.03 1.14 10.73
N ALA A 284 -20.74 0.86 11.83
CA ALA A 284 -20.21 -0.01 12.89
C ALA A 284 -20.36 -1.52 12.56
N ALA A 285 -21.43 -1.89 11.86
CA ALA A 285 -21.75 -3.29 11.58
C ALA A 285 -21.04 -3.78 10.29
N PRO A 286 -20.49 -5.01 10.27
CA PRO A 286 -19.86 -5.58 9.08
C PRO A 286 -20.87 -5.76 7.95
N PHE A 287 -20.38 -5.71 6.70
CA PHE A 287 -21.17 -5.83 5.47
C PHE A 287 -20.63 -6.90 4.50
N MET A 288 -19.58 -7.61 4.93
CA MET A 288 -19.00 -8.74 4.23
C MET A 288 -18.49 -9.76 5.24
N MET A 289 -18.24 -10.98 4.77
CA MET A 289 -17.63 -12.08 5.51
C MET A 289 -16.59 -12.74 4.62
N PHE A 290 -15.51 -13.24 5.23
CA PHE A 290 -14.48 -13.98 4.51
C PHE A 290 -14.19 -15.29 5.22
N ASP A 291 -14.33 -16.38 4.47
CA ASP A 291 -13.88 -17.71 4.89
C ASP A 291 -12.49 -17.95 4.28
N PRO A 292 -11.41 -17.87 5.08
CA PRO A 292 -10.06 -18.08 4.57
C PRO A 292 -9.80 -19.54 4.18
N SER A 293 -10.47 -20.51 4.80
CA SER A 293 -10.27 -21.94 4.51
C SER A 293 -10.81 -22.30 3.12
N ALA A 294 -11.94 -21.68 2.74
CA ALA A 294 -12.53 -21.82 1.43
C ALA A 294 -12.09 -20.73 0.43
N LYS A 295 -11.26 -19.77 0.86
CA LYS A 295 -10.89 -18.56 0.11
C LYS A 295 -12.13 -17.89 -0.52
N LYS A 296 -13.17 -17.66 0.30
CA LYS A 296 -14.50 -17.20 -0.17
C LYS A 296 -14.91 -15.89 0.50
N LEU A 297 -15.09 -14.85 -0.31
CA LEU A 297 -15.68 -13.57 0.08
C LEU A 297 -17.20 -13.59 -0.14
N THR A 298 -17.96 -13.21 0.87
CA THR A 298 -19.42 -13.07 0.80
C THR A 298 -19.80 -11.64 1.18
N ILE A 299 -20.46 -10.91 0.28
CA ILE A 299 -21.01 -9.58 0.58
C ILE A 299 -22.41 -9.79 1.18
N THR A 300 -22.59 -9.42 2.45
CA THR A 300 -23.87 -9.60 3.16
C THR A 300 -24.83 -8.44 2.91
N ASP A 301 -24.33 -7.27 2.53
CA ASP A 301 -25.12 -6.10 2.15
C ASP A 301 -24.62 -5.52 0.80
N PRO A 302 -25.10 -6.05 -0.34
CA PRO A 302 -24.66 -5.62 -1.66
C PRO A 302 -25.00 -4.17 -2.00
N THR A 303 -25.96 -3.56 -1.28
CA THR A 303 -26.39 -2.17 -1.55
C THR A 303 -25.31 -1.15 -1.20
N LEU A 304 -24.34 -1.55 -0.38
CA LEU A 304 -23.19 -0.72 -0.02
C LEU A 304 -22.10 -0.73 -1.08
N LEU A 305 -22.11 -1.67 -2.03
CA LEU A 305 -21.02 -1.78 -2.99
C LEU A 305 -20.90 -0.50 -3.81
N PRO A 306 -19.68 0.07 -3.91
CA PRO A 306 -19.46 1.24 -4.75
C PRO A 306 -19.85 0.95 -6.20
N PRO A 307 -20.40 1.94 -6.93
CA PRO A 307 -20.72 1.75 -8.34
C PRO A 307 -19.53 1.22 -9.15
N GLY A 308 -19.74 0.11 -9.86
CA GLY A 308 -18.70 -0.53 -10.67
C GLY A 308 -17.75 -1.44 -9.90
N PHE A 309 -17.90 -1.61 -8.58
CA PHE A 309 -17.05 -2.50 -7.79
C PHE A 309 -17.06 -3.93 -8.35
N GLN A 310 -15.86 -4.48 -8.57
CA GLN A 310 -15.67 -5.85 -9.05
C GLN A 310 -15.08 -6.71 -7.94
N PRO A 311 -15.75 -7.78 -7.48
CA PRO A 311 -15.14 -8.71 -6.54
C PRO A 311 -13.81 -9.27 -7.07
N PRO A 312 -12.79 -9.41 -6.20
CA PRO A 312 -11.51 -9.99 -6.59
C PRO A 312 -11.68 -11.44 -7.08
N PRO A 313 -10.98 -11.89 -8.14
CA PRO A 313 -11.08 -13.25 -8.67
C PRO A 313 -10.25 -14.23 -7.83
N LEU A 314 -10.76 -14.57 -6.64
CA LEU A 314 -10.04 -15.32 -5.60
C LEU A 314 -9.53 -16.69 -6.08
N GLU A 315 -10.26 -17.35 -6.96
CA GLU A 315 -9.91 -18.65 -7.55
C GLU A 315 -8.63 -18.62 -8.40
N LYS A 316 -8.24 -17.43 -8.88
CA LYS A 316 -7.03 -17.25 -9.70
C LYS A 316 -5.80 -16.97 -8.85
N MET A 317 -5.95 -16.61 -7.58
CA MET A 317 -4.86 -16.13 -6.71
C MET A 317 -4.09 -17.30 -6.10
N GLY A 318 -2.78 -17.33 -6.35
CA GLY A 318 -1.86 -18.38 -5.93
C GLY A 318 -1.49 -19.33 -7.07
N LEU A 319 -0.98 -20.51 -6.70
CA LEU A 319 -0.55 -21.53 -7.65
C LEU A 319 -1.72 -22.01 -8.52
N GLN A 320 -1.49 -22.06 -9.83
CA GLN A 320 -2.40 -22.72 -10.75
C GLN A 320 -1.86 -24.10 -11.08
N ARG A 321 -2.71 -25.13 -10.98
CA ARG A 321 -2.35 -26.46 -11.47
C ARG A 321 -2.19 -26.38 -12.99
N LYS A 322 -1.11 -26.96 -13.52
CA LYS A 322 -1.06 -27.23 -14.97
C LYS A 322 -2.25 -28.13 -15.29
N THR A 323 -3.22 -27.63 -16.03
CA THR A 323 -4.11 -28.52 -16.77
C THR A 323 -3.20 -29.36 -17.65
N GLU A 324 -3.23 -30.68 -17.49
CA GLU A 324 -2.60 -31.60 -18.45
C GLU A 324 -3.11 -31.19 -19.83
N ILE A 325 -2.19 -30.68 -20.66
CA ILE A 325 -2.44 -30.58 -22.09
C ILE A 325 -2.61 -32.04 -22.49
N LYS A 326 -3.85 -32.47 -22.75
CA LYS A 326 -4.07 -33.71 -23.47
C LYS A 326 -3.49 -33.46 -24.87
N ASP A 327 -2.37 -34.13 -25.14
CA ASP A 327 -1.60 -34.10 -26.38
C ASP A 327 -2.49 -34.22 -27.63
#